data_AF-A0A8S0S9Y4-F1
#
_entry.id   AF-A0A8S0S9Y4-F1
#
_cell.length_a   1.000
_cell.length_b   1.000
_cell.length_c   1.000
_cell.angle_alpha   90.00
_cell.angle_beta   90.00
_cell.angle_gamma   90.00
#
_symmetry.space_group_name_H-M   'P 1'
#
loop_
_entity.id
_entity.type
_entity.pdbx_description
1 polymer ?
#
loop_
_entity_poly.entity_id
_entity_poly.type
_entity_poly.pdbx_seq_one_letter_code
_entity_poly.pdbx_strand_id
1 'polypeptide(L)'
;MLRKFDSGVMVIQNKTHSDDEVFSRIKSFVSKPNALRIGISASNAEMTLGFALTVAKEYLLAAEGKGLLCRDVSPDGFCFYINLFPENNLDGRYL
;
A
#
# COMPACT_ATOMS: atom_id res chain seq x y z
N MET A 1 15.84 12.88 -7.26
CA MET A 1 15.37 12.21 -8.49
C MET A 1 13.91 12.56 -8.68
N LEU A 2 13.51 12.90 -9.90
CA LEU A 2 12.09 13.09 -10.24
C LEU A 2 11.50 11.71 -10.49
N ARG A 3 10.47 11.34 -9.74
CA ARG A 3 9.72 10.10 -9.91
C ARG A 3 8.30 10.42 -10.37
N LYS A 4 7.78 9.63 -11.30
CA LYS A 4 6.40 9.69 -11.78
C LYS A 4 5.68 8.39 -11.39
N PHE A 5 4.54 8.52 -10.73
CA PHE A 5 3.63 7.40 -10.44
C PHE A 5 2.69 7.12 -11.62
N ASP A 6 2.06 5.95 -11.63
CA ASP A 6 1.15 5.54 -12.71
C ASP A 6 -0.09 6.44 -12.82
N SER A 7 -0.48 7.08 -11.71
CA SER A 7 -1.53 8.10 -11.70
C SER A 7 -1.14 9.40 -12.42
N GLY A 8 0.15 9.58 -12.76
CA GLY A 8 0.71 10.80 -13.31
C GLY A 8 1.28 11.77 -12.26
N VAL A 9 1.12 11.49 -10.96
CA VAL A 9 1.70 12.28 -9.88
C VAL A 9 3.23 12.26 -9.98
N MET A 10 3.85 13.44 -9.86
CA MET A 10 5.30 13.60 -9.86
C MET A 10 5.80 14.03 -8.49
N VAL A 11 6.85 13.37 -8.01
CA VAL A 11 7.47 13.66 -6.71
C VAL A 11 8.98 13.78 -6.84
N ILE A 12 9.57 14.66 -6.02
CA ILE A 12 11.02 14.75 -5.86
C ILE A 12 11.42 13.87 -4.67
N GLN A 13 12.29 12.90 -4.91
CA GLN A 13 12.81 12.00 -3.88
C GLN A 13 14.33 12.10 -3.78
N ASN A 14 14.88 11.89 -2.58
CA ASN A 14 16.32 11.77 -2.42
C ASN A 14 16.82 10.48 -3.10
N LYS A 15 18.05 10.46 -3.62
CA LYS A 15 18.65 9.28 -4.28
C LYS A 15 18.75 8.07 -3.34
N THR A 16 18.79 8.29 -2.04
CA THR A 16 18.85 7.25 -1.01
C THR A 16 17.48 6.65 -0.66
N HIS A 17 16.39 7.23 -1.16
CA HIS A 17 15.05 6.74 -0.89
C HIS A 17 14.71 5.60 -1.86
N SER A 18 14.61 4.37 -1.33
CA SER A 18 14.26 3.18 -2.12
C SER A 18 12.80 2.81 -1.90
N ASP A 19 12.09 2.55 -3.00
CA ASP A 19 10.73 2.02 -2.99
C ASP A 19 10.61 0.72 -2.20
N ASP A 20 11.64 -0.14 -2.23
CA ASP A 20 11.64 -1.41 -1.51
C ASP A 20 11.66 -1.22 0.00
N GLU A 21 12.33 -0.17 0.49
CA GLU A 21 12.28 0.20 1.90
C GLU A 21 10.87 0.66 2.28
N VAL A 22 10.23 1.45 1.42
CA VAL A 22 8.86 1.92 1.64
C VAL A 22 7.87 0.75 1.66
N PHE A 23 7.97 -0.18 0.70
CA PHE A 23 7.13 -1.37 0.69
C PHE A 23 7.36 -2.27 1.90
N SER A 24 8.60 -2.38 2.39
CA SER A 24 8.92 -3.11 3.61
C SER A 24 8.26 -2.48 4.85
N ARG A 25 8.29 -1.14 4.94
CA ARG A 25 7.60 -0.39 6.02
C ARG A 25 6.08 -0.54 5.94
N ILE A 26 5.51 -0.46 4.73
CA ILE A 26 4.07 -0.69 4.52
C ILE A 26 3.68 -2.10 4.92
N LYS A 27 4.46 -3.12 4.52
CA LYS A 27 4.23 -4.52 4.90
C LYS A 27 4.24 -4.71 6.41
N SER A 28 5.23 -4.12 7.10
CA SER A 28 5.29 -4.14 8.57
C SER A 28 4.09 -3.44 9.20
N PHE A 29 3.63 -2.34 8.61
CA PHE A 29 2.47 -1.60 9.10
C PHE A 29 1.15 -2.38 8.96
N VAL A 30 0.88 -2.97 7.79
CA VAL A 30 -0.33 -3.78 7.56
C VAL A 30 -0.36 -5.09 8.34
N SER A 31 0.82 -5.59 8.75
CA SER A 31 0.93 -6.80 9.56
C SER A 31 0.59 -6.57 11.04
N LYS A 32 0.39 -5.32 11.48
CA LYS A 32 0.00 -5.02 12.87
C LYS A 32 -1.44 -5.51 13.13
N PRO A 33 -1.74 -6.02 14.34
CA PRO A 33 -3.05 -6.58 14.66
C PRO A 33 -4.21 -5.60 14.48
N ASN A 34 -3.97 -4.30 14.68
CA ASN A 34 -4.97 -3.28 14.41
C ASN A 34 -5.25 -3.16 12.90
N ALA A 35 -4.20 -3.03 12.08
CA ALA A 35 -4.32 -2.90 10.63
C ALA A 35 -4.97 -4.12 9.97
N LEU A 36 -4.78 -5.32 10.52
CA LEU A 36 -5.48 -6.54 10.06
C LEU A 36 -7.00 -6.50 10.27
N ARG A 37 -7.48 -5.75 11.28
CA ARG A 37 -8.91 -5.68 11.63
C ARG A 37 -9.64 -4.54 10.94
N ILE A 38 -9.02 -3.37 10.85
CA ILE A 38 -9.67 -2.13 10.35
C ILE A 38 -9.13 -1.66 9.00
N GLY A 39 -8.05 -2.26 8.51
CA GLY A 39 -7.35 -1.82 7.31
C GLY A 39 -6.54 -0.56 7.54
N ILE A 40 -5.85 -0.12 6.50
CA ILE A 40 -5.10 1.13 6.51
C ILE A 40 -5.66 2.07 5.44
N SER A 41 -6.01 3.29 5.85
CA SER A 41 -6.35 4.37 4.93
C SER A 41 -5.08 5.13 4.53
N ALA A 42 -5.18 5.96 3.48
CA ALA A 42 -4.10 6.84 3.09
C ALA A 42 -3.69 7.82 4.22
N SER A 43 -4.65 8.28 5.02
CA SER A 43 -4.39 9.14 6.19
C SER A 43 -3.64 8.41 7.31
N ASN A 44 -4.00 7.14 7.57
CA ASN A 44 -3.28 6.33 8.55
C ASN A 44 -1.83 6.08 8.11
N ALA A 45 -1.63 5.85 6.80
CA ALA A 45 -0.32 5.68 6.21
C ALA A 45 0.51 6.98 6.22
N GLU A 46 -0.11 8.13 5.97
CA GLU A 46 0.53 9.45 6.10
C GLU A 46 1.08 9.65 7.51
N MET A 47 0.22 9.52 8.53
CA MET A 47 0.63 9.70 9.93
C MET A 47 1.72 8.72 10.39
N THR A 48 1.66 7.48 9.90
CA THR A 48 2.60 6.43 10.34
C THR A 48 3.93 6.46 9.59
N LEU A 49 3.90 6.77 8.29
CA LEU A 49 5.08 6.69 7.42
C LEU A 49 5.74 8.07 7.20
N GLY A 50 5.06 9.16 7.55
CA GLY A 50 5.57 10.53 7.42
C GLY A 50 5.59 11.04 5.98
N PHE A 51 4.81 10.44 5.09
CA PHE A 51 4.64 10.89 3.71
C PHE A 51 3.46 11.83 3.59
N ALA A 52 3.50 12.81 2.68
CA ALA A 52 2.31 13.57 2.34
C ALA A 52 1.18 12.65 1.86
N LEU A 53 -0.08 12.99 2.16
CA LEU A 53 -1.26 12.16 1.91
C LEU A 53 -1.33 11.60 0.47
N THR A 54 -1.08 12.46 -0.53
CA THR A 54 -1.05 12.05 -1.94
C THR A 54 0.00 10.98 -2.19
N VAL A 55 1.22 11.16 -1.66
CA VAL A 55 2.33 10.22 -1.83
C VAL A 55 2.06 8.91 -1.10
N ALA A 56 1.49 8.96 0.09
CA ALA A 56 1.06 7.77 0.83
C ALA A 56 0.05 6.95 0.02
N LYS A 57 -0.95 7.61 -0.57
CA LYS A 57 -1.93 6.95 -1.45
C LYS A 57 -1.26 6.28 -2.66
N GLU A 58 -0.35 6.97 -3.32
CA GLU A 58 0.38 6.40 -4.48
C GLU A 58 1.20 5.17 -4.09
N TYR A 59 1.85 5.18 -2.93
CA TYR A 59 2.58 3.99 -2.46
C TYR A 59 1.67 2.82 -2.11
N LEU A 60 0.49 3.07 -1.56
CA LEU A 60 -0.50 2.02 -1.29
C LEU A 60 -1.04 1.41 -2.59
N LEU A 61 -1.34 2.23 -3.60
CA LEU A 61 -1.75 1.78 -4.93
C LEU A 61 -0.63 1.00 -5.63
N ALA A 62 0.63 1.46 -5.51
CA ALA A 62 1.77 0.74 -6.05
C ALA A 62 1.99 -0.61 -5.34
N ALA A 63 1.73 -0.69 -4.03
CA ALA A 63 1.81 -1.95 -3.29
C ALA A 63 0.67 -2.92 -3.67
N GLU A 64 -0.53 -2.39 -3.91
CA GLU A 64 -1.65 -3.16 -4.48
C GLU A 64 -1.31 -3.71 -5.87
N GLY A 65 -0.77 -2.89 -6.77
CA GLY A 65 -0.37 -3.32 -8.12
C GLY A 65 0.72 -4.40 -8.14
N LYS A 66 1.49 -4.54 -7.06
CA LYS A 66 2.46 -5.63 -6.83
C LYS A 66 1.86 -6.87 -6.15
N GLY A 67 0.56 -6.87 -5.87
CA GLY A 67 -0.14 -7.93 -5.15
C GLY A 67 0.21 -8.03 -3.67
N LEU A 68 0.85 -7.00 -3.07
CA LEU A 68 1.16 -6.99 -1.63
C LEU A 68 -0.07 -6.65 -0.79
N LEU A 69 -0.92 -5.77 -1.31
CA LEU A 69 -2.14 -5.30 -0.66
C LEU A 69 -3.35 -5.60 -1.52
N CYS A 70 -4.51 -5.74 -0.88
CA CYS A 70 -5.81 -5.64 -1.52
C CYS A 70 -6.55 -4.42 -0.97
N ARG A 71 -7.44 -3.83 -1.75
CA ARG A 71 -8.26 -2.69 -1.33
C ARG A 71 -9.72 -3.10 -1.16
N ASP A 72 -10.33 -2.55 -0.12
CA ASP A 72 -11.77 -2.48 0.04
C ASP A 72 -12.24 -1.07 -0.31
N VAL A 73 -13.31 -1.00 -1.11
CA VAL A 73 -13.89 0.25 -1.60
C VAL A 73 -15.26 0.41 -0.97
N SER A 74 -15.38 1.34 -0.03
CA SER A 74 -16.61 1.65 0.68
C SER A 74 -17.01 3.12 0.45
N PRO A 75 -18.28 3.51 0.72
CA PRO A 75 -18.71 4.91 0.67
C PRO A 75 -17.85 5.85 1.54
N ASP A 76 -17.32 5.32 2.65
CA ASP A 76 -16.45 6.04 3.58
C ASP A 76 -15.00 6.21 3.08
N GLY A 77 -14.64 5.56 1.96
CA GLY A 77 -13.33 5.66 1.33
C GLY A 77 -12.66 4.32 1.07
N PHE A 78 -11.34 4.38 0.85
CA PHE A 78 -10.51 3.22 0.53
C PHE A 78 -9.74 2.74 1.77
N CYS A 79 -9.85 1.45 2.06
CA CYS A 79 -9.04 0.77 3.07
C CYS A 79 -8.19 -0.30 2.40
N PHE A 80 -6.90 -0.34 2.72
CA PHE A 80 -5.99 -1.36 2.22
C PHE A 80 -5.71 -2.41 3.31
N TYR A 81 -5.62 -3.65 2.89
CA TYR A 81 -5.35 -4.80 3.74
C TYR A 81 -4.18 -5.60 3.15
N ILE A 82 -3.53 -6.40 3.99
CA ILE A 82 -2.56 -7.38 3.49
C ILE A 82 -3.26 -8.32 2.50
N ASN A 83 -2.64 -8.55 1.35
CA ASN A 83 -3.21 -9.47 0.38
C ASN A 83 -3.09 -10.91 0.89
N LEU A 84 -4.22 -11.52 1.23
CA LEU A 84 -4.33 -12.93 1.60
C LEU A 84 -4.61 -13.84 0.40
N PHE A 85 -4.76 -13.26 -0.79
CA PHE A 85 -5.03 -13.94 -2.05
C PHE A 85 -3.79 -13.86 -2.95
N PRO A 86 -2.70 -14.60 -2.65
CA PRO A 86 -1.59 -14.67 -3.57
C PRO A 86 -2.08 -15.28 -4.89
N GLU A 87 -1.62 -14.73 -6.02
CA GLU A 87 -1.98 -15.18 -7.39
C GLU A 87 -1.66 -16.67 -7.66
N ASN A 88 -1.02 -17.37 -6.70
CA ASN A 88 -0.53 -18.73 -6.82
C ASN A 88 -1.52 -19.83 -6.36
N ASN A 89 -2.81 -19.53 -6.16
CA ASN A 89 -3.84 -20.54 -5.91
C ASN A 89 -4.85 -20.67 -7.06
N LEU A 90 -4.34 -20.65 -8.30
CA LEU A 90 -5.09 -21.11 -9.47
C LEU A 90 -5.25 -22.64 -9.52
N ASP A 91 -4.76 -23.37 -8.51
CA ASP A 91 -4.87 -24.83 -8.41
C ASP A 91 -6.26 -25.33 -7.94
N GLY A 92 -7.30 -24.49 -8.02
CA GLY A 92 -8.69 -24.92 -7.97
C GLY A 92 -9.14 -25.69 -6.72
N ARG A 93 -8.43 -25.57 -5.59
CA ARG A 93 -8.84 -26.18 -4.32
C ARG A 93 -9.42 -25.12 -3.39
N TYR A 94 -10.67 -24.78 -3.67
CA TYR A 94 -11.58 -24.23 -2.67
C TYR A 94 -11.79 -25.31 -1.61
N LEU A 95 -11.31 -25.07 -0.39
CA LEU A 95 -11.76 -25.77 0.83
C LEU A 95 -12.88 -24.95 1.46
#